data_AF-A0A183C7P7-F1
#
_entry.id   AF-A0A183C7P7-F1
#
_cell.length_a   1.000
_cell.length_b   1.000
_cell.length_c   1.000
_cell.angle_alpha   90.00
_cell.angle_beta   90.00
_cell.angle_gamma   90.00
#
_symmetry.space_group_name_H-M   'P 1'
#
loop_
_entity.id
_entity.type
_entity.pdbx_description
1 polymer ?
#
loop_
_entity_poly.entity_id
_entity_poly.type
_entity_poly.pdbx_seq_one_letter_code
_entity_poly.pdbx_strand_id
1 'polypeptide(L)'
;MTIEKTSKVERRRCFFDIQIDGEPVGRIVMELFDELVPRTTENFVMLCTGQAGIGKVTNKPLHFKGSVFHRVIKNFMIQGGDFSAGNGTGGESIC
;
A
#
# COMPACT_ATOMS: atom_id res chain seq x y z
N MET A 1 -37.55 -18.44 -9.83
CA MET A 1 -36.56 -17.96 -8.84
C MET A 1 -35.21 -17.88 -9.53
N THR A 2 -34.89 -16.71 -10.08
CA THR A 2 -33.60 -16.46 -10.71
C THR A 2 -32.60 -16.22 -9.59
N ILE A 3 -31.65 -17.14 -9.41
CA ILE A 3 -30.53 -16.95 -8.51
C ILE A 3 -29.60 -15.95 -9.20
N GLU A 4 -29.65 -14.69 -8.79
CA GLU A 4 -28.59 -13.72 -9.12
C GLU A 4 -27.31 -14.23 -8.47
N LYS A 5 -26.52 -14.99 -9.24
CA LYS A 5 -25.12 -15.22 -8.89
C LYS A 5 -24.43 -13.87 -8.98
N THR A 6 -24.28 -13.20 -7.84
CA THR A 6 -23.37 -12.08 -7.71
C THR A 6 -21.98 -12.64 -8.02
N SER A 7 -21.50 -12.40 -9.24
CA SER A 7 -20.17 -12.81 -9.67
C SER A 7 -19.18 -12.21 -8.67
N LYS A 8 -18.54 -13.07 -7.89
CA LYS A 8 -17.54 -12.64 -6.91
C LYS A 8 -16.35 -12.12 -7.70
N VAL A 9 -16.27 -10.80 -7.86
CA VAL A 9 -15.16 -10.13 -8.53
C VAL A 9 -13.89 -10.54 -7.81
N GLU A 10 -12.96 -11.18 -8.52
CA GLU A 10 -11.63 -11.44 -7.98
C GLU A 10 -10.88 -10.12 -7.87
N ARG A 11 -10.69 -9.66 -6.64
CA ARG A 11 -9.98 -8.42 -6.34
C ARG A 11 -8.52 -8.70 -6.04
N ARG A 12 -7.63 -7.81 -6.48
CA ARG A 12 -6.21 -7.89 -6.15
C ARG A 12 -6.04 -7.76 -4.64
N ARG A 13 -5.10 -8.54 -4.10
CA ARG A 13 -4.72 -8.51 -2.69
C ARG A 13 -3.24 -8.16 -2.56
N CYS A 14 -2.94 -7.26 -1.64
CA CYS A 14 -1.59 -6.92 -1.24
C CYS A 14 -1.41 -7.23 0.24
N PHE A 15 -0.16 -7.36 0.67
CA PHE A 15 0.16 -7.62 2.05
C PHE A 15 1.33 -6.78 2.53
N PHE A 16 1.33 -6.47 3.82
CA PHE A 16 2.46 -5.89 4.54
C PHE A 16 2.85 -6.82 5.68
N ASP A 17 4.11 -7.22 5.69
CA ASP A 17 4.73 -7.85 6.86
C ASP A 17 5.32 -6.73 7.73
N ILE A 18 4.85 -6.62 8.96
CA ILE A 18 5.18 -5.52 9.86
C ILE A 18 6.14 -6.01 10.93
N GLN A 19 7.17 -5.21 11.17
CA GLN A 19 8.10 -5.36 12.28
C GLN A 19 8.00 -4.15 13.21
N ILE A 20 8.10 -4.39 14.52
CA ILE A 20 8.20 -3.36 15.56
C ILE A 20 9.49 -3.65 16.33
N ASP A 21 10.39 -2.67 16.40
CA ASP A 21 11.73 -2.83 17.00
C ASP A 21 12.54 -4.03 16.45
N GLY A 22 12.34 -4.34 15.16
CA GLY A 22 12.99 -5.46 14.47
C GLY A 22 12.28 -6.80 14.61
N GLU A 23 11.32 -6.92 15.52
CA GLU A 23 10.57 -8.14 15.75
C GLU A 23 9.33 -8.23 14.83
N PRO A 24 9.10 -9.35 14.13
CA PRO A 24 7.93 -9.53 13.28
C PRO A 24 6.66 -9.66 14.13
N VAL A 25 5.70 -8.76 13.92
CA VAL A 25 4.45 -8.70 14.72
C VAL A 25 3.28 -9.32 13.97
N GLY A 26 3.28 -9.26 12.64
CA GLY A 26 2.24 -9.90 11.85
C GLY A 26 2.15 -9.41 10.42
N ARG A 27 1.15 -9.94 9.72
CA ARG A 27 0.83 -9.63 8.32
C ARG A 27 -0.52 -8.94 8.22
N ILE A 28 -0.54 -7.77 7.60
CA ILE A 28 -1.77 -7.11 7.17
C ILE A 28 -2.02 -7.51 5.72
N VAL A 29 -3.21 -8.02 5.43
CA VAL A 29 -3.66 -8.31 4.05
C VAL A 29 -4.79 -7.35 3.70
N MET A 30 -4.66 -6.68 2.56
CA MET A 30 -5.62 -5.70 2.06
C MET A 30 -6.16 -6.17 0.71
N GLU A 31 -7.47 -6.14 0.57
CA GLU A 31 -8.16 -6.33 -0.71
C GLU A 31 -8.44 -4.95 -1.33
N LEU A 32 -8.14 -4.81 -2.62
CA LEU A 32 -8.21 -3.52 -3.30
C LEU A 32 -9.41 -3.46 -4.25
N PHE A 33 -10.07 -2.31 -4.31
CA PHE A 33 -11.29 -2.11 -5.09
C PHE A 33 -10.97 -1.59 -6.50
N ASP A 34 -10.37 -2.47 -7.31
CA ASP A 34 -9.97 -2.18 -8.70
C ASP A 34 -11.09 -1.55 -9.55
N GLU A 35 -12.32 -2.04 -9.38
CA GLU A 35 -13.49 -1.61 -10.15
C GLU A 35 -13.92 -0.17 -9.85
N LEU A 36 -13.65 0.31 -8.64
CA LEU A 36 -14.03 1.66 -8.21
C LEU A 36 -12.90 2.65 -8.47
N VAL A 37 -11.66 2.25 -8.19
CA VAL A 37 -10.49 3.14 -8.20
C VAL A 37 -9.28 2.47 -8.86
N PRO A 38 -9.32 2.23 -10.18
CA PRO A 38 -8.30 1.44 -10.87
C PRO A 38 -6.91 2.09 -10.78
N ARG A 39 -6.80 3.41 -10.98
CA ARG A 39 -5.53 4.15 -10.92
C ARG A 39 -4.90 4.12 -9.52
N THR A 40 -5.71 4.30 -8.48
CA THR A 40 -5.22 4.26 -7.09
C THR A 40 -4.76 2.87 -6.71
N THR A 41 -5.53 1.86 -7.13
CA THR A 41 -5.22 0.46 -6.85
C THR A 41 -3.93 0.03 -7.55
N GLU A 42 -3.76 0.40 -8.82
CA GLU A 42 -2.55 0.14 -9.57
C GLU A 42 -1.32 0.81 -8.94
N ASN A 43 -1.42 2.09 -8.57
CA ASN A 43 -0.35 2.77 -7.85
C ASN A 43 0.04 2.03 -6.57
N PHE A 44 -0.96 1.61 -5.78
CA PHE A 44 -0.71 0.90 -4.52
C PHE A 44 -0.04 -0.46 -4.76
N VAL A 45 -0.50 -1.25 -5.72
CA VAL A 45 0.08 -2.55 -6.08
C VAL A 45 1.52 -2.39 -6.57
N MET A 46 1.79 -1.40 -7.40
CA MET A 46 3.13 -1.15 -7.93
C MET A 46 4.10 -0.70 -6.83
N LEU A 47 3.64 0.12 -5.88
CA LEU A 47 4.42 0.49 -4.70
C LEU A 47 4.59 -0.69 -3.72
N CYS A 48 3.66 -1.64 -3.66
CA CYS A 48 3.83 -2.86 -2.86
C CYS A 48 4.85 -3.83 -3.46
N THR A 49 4.91 -3.91 -4.80
CA THR A 49 5.80 -4.84 -5.51
C THR A 49 7.18 -4.24 -5.79
N GLY A 50 7.29 -2.91 -5.83
CA GLY A 50 8.51 -2.21 -6.23
C GLY A 50 8.81 -2.27 -7.73
N GLN A 51 7.85 -2.69 -8.56
CA GLN A 51 8.04 -2.87 -10.01
C GLN A 51 8.10 -1.56 -10.80
N ALA A 52 7.71 -0.44 -10.18
CA ALA A 52 7.73 0.88 -10.81
C ALA A 52 9.14 1.52 -10.92
N GLY A 53 10.17 0.88 -10.34
CA GLY A 53 11.55 1.35 -10.46
C GLY A 53 11.86 2.53 -9.53
N ILE A 54 12.45 3.60 -10.07
CA ILE A 54 12.91 4.77 -9.32
C ILE A 54 11.99 5.96 -9.59
N GLY A 55 11.61 6.67 -8.53
CA GLY A 55 10.80 7.88 -8.60
C GLY A 55 11.52 9.00 -9.34
N LYS A 56 10.79 9.72 -10.20
CA LYS A 56 11.32 10.79 -11.05
C LYS A 56 11.75 12.01 -10.22
N VAL A 57 11.01 12.29 -9.14
CA VAL A 57 11.23 13.47 -8.29
C VAL A 57 12.13 13.12 -7.11
N THR A 58 11.83 12.02 -6.43
CA THR A 58 12.51 11.62 -5.21
C THR A 58 13.84 10.91 -5.47
N ASN A 59 14.08 10.42 -6.69
CA ASN A 59 15.22 9.55 -7.04
C ASN A 59 15.39 8.35 -6.08
N LYS A 60 14.28 7.90 -5.48
CA LYS A 60 14.24 6.77 -4.56
C LYS A 60 13.41 5.62 -5.15
N PRO A 61 13.66 4.37 -4.75
CA PRO A 61 12.84 3.25 -5.18
C PRO A 61 11.36 3.48 -4.84
N LEU A 62 10.49 3.31 -5.83
CA LEU A 62 9.03 3.39 -5.68
C LEU A 62 8.54 2.09 -5.02
N HIS A 63 8.84 1.93 -3.73
CA HIS A 63 8.57 0.72 -2.99
C HIS A 63 8.28 1.02 -1.50
N PHE A 64 7.25 0.38 -0.94
CA PHE A 64 6.92 0.48 0.48
C PHE A 64 7.85 -0.34 1.39
N LYS A 65 8.62 -1.29 0.88
CA LYS A 65 9.51 -2.11 1.70
C LYS A 65 10.56 -1.23 2.38
N GLY A 66 10.61 -1.30 3.72
CA GLY A 66 11.50 -0.48 4.54
C GLY A 66 10.95 0.91 4.88
N SER A 67 9.78 1.29 4.36
CA SER A 67 9.06 2.48 4.83
C SER A 67 8.45 2.21 6.21
N VAL A 68 8.32 3.27 7.00
CA VAL A 68 7.81 3.22 8.37
C VAL A 68 6.41 3.84 8.46
N PHE A 69 5.64 3.37 9.44
CA PHE A 69 4.42 4.06 9.88
C PHE A 69 4.80 5.23 10.78
N HIS A 70 4.99 6.41 10.19
CA HIS A 70 5.51 7.59 10.88
C HIS A 70 4.47 8.27 11.79
N ARG A 71 3.17 7.97 11.63
CA ARG A 71 2.12 8.58 12.45
C ARG A 71 1.09 7.55 12.88
N VAL A 72 0.92 7.39 14.19
CA VAL A 72 -0.01 6.45 14.82
C VAL A 72 -0.88 7.21 15.83
N ILE A 73 -2.19 7.19 15.63
CA ILE A 73 -3.16 7.81 16.54
C ILE A 73 -4.05 6.72 17.10
N LYS A 74 -3.99 6.53 18.42
CA LYS A 74 -4.81 5.54 19.13
C LYS A 74 -6.30 5.78 18.85
N ASN A 75 -7.03 4.71 18.60
CA ASN A 75 -8.47 4.71 18.28
C ASN A 75 -8.86 5.49 17.01
N PHE A 76 -7.91 5.74 16.11
CA PHE A 76 -8.21 6.41 14.86
C PHE A 76 -7.55 5.72 13.66
N MET A 77 -6.24 5.90 13.47
CA MET A 77 -5.57 5.38 12.28
C MET A 77 -4.05 5.29 12.43
N ILE A 78 -3.46 4.54 11.51
CA ILE A 78 -2.02 4.49 11.24
C ILE A 78 -1.77 5.06 9.85
N GLN A 79 -0.70 5.84 9.71
CA GLN A 79 -0.29 6.47 8.47
C GLN A 79 1.17 6.13 8.18
N GLY A 80 1.41 5.73 6.94
CA GLY A 80 2.72 5.35 6.40
C GLY A 80 2.77 5.63 4.91
N GLY A 81 3.71 4.98 4.21
CA GLY A 81 3.85 5.12 2.75
C GLY A 81 4.75 6.28 2.32
N ASP A 82 5.28 7.05 3.26
CA ASP A 82 6.38 7.97 2.99
C ASP A 82 7.70 7.18 2.98
N PHE A 83 8.11 6.75 1.81
CA PHE A 83 9.36 6.03 1.57
C PHE A 83 10.56 6.98 1.32
N SER A 84 10.32 8.29 1.18
CA SER A 84 11.37 9.24 0.85
C SER A 84 11.85 10.04 2.05
N ALA A 85 10.98 10.71 2.80
CA ALA A 85 11.34 11.50 3.97
C ALA A 85 11.07 10.75 5.28
N GLY A 86 10.14 9.80 5.27
CA GLY A 86 9.77 8.99 6.45
C GLY A 86 9.08 9.78 7.56
N ASN A 87 8.60 10.99 7.29
CA ASN A 87 8.02 11.91 8.28
C ASN A 87 6.66 12.50 7.85
N GLY A 88 6.17 12.13 6.67
CA GLY A 88 4.89 12.56 6.12
C GLY A 88 4.96 13.73 5.14
N THR A 89 6.14 14.33 4.91
CA THR A 89 6.30 15.39 3.88
C THR A 89 6.70 14.84 2.51
N GLY A 90 7.06 13.57 2.46
CA GLY A 90 7.55 12.90 1.25
C GLY A 90 6.54 11.97 0.59
N GLY A 91 7.07 10.97 -0.12
CA GLY A 91 6.34 10.08 -0.99
C GLY A 91 6.26 10.57 -2.43
N GLU A 92 6.11 9.63 -3.35
CA GLU A 92 5.89 9.86 -4.77
C GLU A 92 5.01 8.73 -5.32
N SER A 93 4.15 9.06 -6.27
CA SER A 93 3.31 8.09 -6.99
C SER A 93 4.00 7.58 -8.25
N ILE A 94 3.51 6.49 -8.82
CA ILE A 94 4.08 5.91 -10.05
C ILE A 94 3.86 6.75 -11.32
N CYS A 95 2.93 7.70 -11.31
CA CYS A 95 2.51 8.48 -12.48
C CYS A 95 3.45 9.65 -12.79
#